data_AF-A0A927XD26-F1
#
_entry.id   AF-A0A927XD26-F1
#
_cell.length_a   1.000
_cell.length_b   1.000
_cell.length_c   1.000
_cell.angle_alpha   90.00
_cell.angle_beta   90.00
_cell.angle_gamma   90.00
#
_symmetry.space_group_name_H-M   'P 1'
#
loop_
_entity.id
_entity.type
_entity.pdbx_description
1 polymer ?
#
loop_
_entity_poly.entity_id
_entity_poly.type
_entity_poly.pdbx_seq_one_letter_code
_entity_poly.pdbx_strand_id
1 'polypeptide(L)' 'TEGAIPFGAADPARAIPSFMVGSAVAGGLVGAFGIKLMAPHGGIFVIALTSAPILYLVFVIIGAIIAGILFGALRKAK' A
#
# COMPACT_ATOMS: atom_id res chain seq x y z
N THR A 1 7.34 -1.90 -4.05
CA THR A 1 8.42 -1.18 -4.77
C THR A 1 9.75 -1.72 -4.27
N GLU A 2 10.88 -1.29 -4.81
CA GLU A 2 12.22 -1.73 -4.38
C GLU A 2 12.41 -1.85 -2.86
N GLY A 3 11.77 -0.99 -2.05
CA GLY A 3 11.82 -1.07 -0.58
C GLY A 3 11.09 -2.27 0.05
N ALA A 4 10.19 -2.94 -0.65
CA ALA A 4 9.44 -4.10 -0.16
C ALA A 4 10.13 -5.44 -0.45
N ILE A 5 11.08 -5.47 -1.40
CA ILE A 5 11.78 -6.68 -1.83
C ILE A 5 12.56 -7.32 -0.65
N PRO A 6 13.33 -6.56 0.16
CA PRO A 6 14.05 -7.14 1.30
C PRO A 6 13.12 -7.78 2.33
N PHE A 7 11.94 -7.19 2.58
CA PHE A 7 10.96 -7.71 3.53
C PHE A 7 10.26 -8.97 3.00
N GLY A 8 9.90 -8.98 1.72
CA GLY A 8 9.35 -10.16 1.06
C GLY A 8 10.34 -11.32 0.99
N ALA A 9 11.63 -11.04 0.77
CA ALA A 9 12.67 -12.06 0.76
C ALA A 9 13.01 -12.60 2.16
N ALA A 10 13.02 -11.72 3.17
CA ALA A 10 13.34 -12.10 4.55
C ALA A 10 12.20 -12.82 5.28
N ASP A 11 10.93 -12.44 5.03
CA ASP A 11 9.76 -13.00 5.71
C ASP A 11 8.51 -13.03 4.80
N PRO A 12 8.52 -13.86 3.74
CA PRO A 12 7.48 -13.86 2.71
C PRO A 12 6.09 -14.17 3.27
N ALA A 13 6.00 -15.09 4.23
CA ALA A 13 4.74 -15.53 4.83
C ALA A 13 3.99 -14.41 5.56
N ARG A 14 4.71 -13.40 6.08
CA ARG A 14 4.10 -12.24 6.75
C ARG A 14 4.03 -11.04 5.83
N ALA A 15 5.08 -10.79 5.07
CA ALA A 15 5.21 -9.62 4.21
C ALA A 15 4.15 -9.63 3.10
N ILE A 16 4.03 -10.73 2.36
CA ILE A 16 3.15 -10.79 1.19
C ILE A 16 1.69 -10.58 1.57
N PRO A 17 1.09 -11.32 2.54
CA PRO A 17 -0.30 -11.10 2.92
C PRO A 17 -0.56 -9.70 3.48
N SER A 18 0.37 -9.18 4.30
CA SER A 18 0.25 -7.84 4.89
C SER A 18 0.24 -6.73 3.85
N PHE A 19 1.15 -6.81 2.88
CA PHE A 19 1.22 -5.85 1.78
C PHE A 19 0.05 -5.96 0.82
N MET A 20 -0.47 -7.17 0.58
CA MET A 20 -1.69 -7.37 -0.19
C MET A 20 -2.90 -6.70 0.46
N VAL A 21 -3.10 -6.91 1.77
CA VAL A 21 -4.21 -6.29 2.51
C VAL A 21 -4.09 -4.76 2.49
N GLY A 22 -2.91 -4.21 2.80
CA GLY A 22 -2.70 -2.76 2.74
C GLY A 22 -2.95 -2.16 1.36
N SER A 23 -2.50 -2.85 0.30
CA SER A 23 -2.70 -2.41 -1.08
C SER A 23 -4.17 -2.51 -1.51
N ALA A 24 -4.89 -3.55 -1.09
CA ALA A 24 -6.31 -3.73 -1.35
C ALA A 24 -7.15 -2.64 -0.66
N VAL A 25 -6.80 -2.25 0.58
CA VAL A 25 -7.49 -1.16 1.28
C VAL A 25 -7.23 0.18 0.60
N ALA A 26 -5.97 0.50 0.27
CA ALA A 26 -5.66 1.73 -0.46
C ALA A 26 -6.38 1.81 -1.81
N GLY A 27 -6.30 0.73 -2.62
CA GLY A 27 -6.98 0.66 -3.91
C GLY A 27 -8.50 0.69 -3.80
N GLY A 28 -9.06 0.03 -2.79
CA GLY A 28 -10.49 0.04 -2.50
C GLY A 28 -11.01 1.41 -2.10
N LEU A 29 -10.28 2.15 -1.27
CA LEU A 29 -10.61 3.54 -0.91
C LEU A 29 -10.53 4.47 -2.12
N VAL A 30 -9.45 4.37 -2.91
CA VAL A 30 -9.28 5.14 -4.16
C VAL A 30 -10.43 4.88 -5.13
N GLY A 31 -10.82 3.61 -5.31
CA GLY A 31 -11.93 3.20 -6.16
C GLY A 31 -13.29 3.66 -5.63
N ALA A 32 -13.54 3.52 -4.32
CA ALA A 32 -14.79 3.93 -3.67
C ALA A 32 -15.03 5.44 -3.76
N PHE A 33 -13.98 6.25 -3.67
CA PHE A 33 -14.05 7.71 -3.81
C PHE A 33 -13.93 8.18 -5.27
N GLY A 34 -13.86 7.27 -6.24
CA GLY A 34 -13.81 7.61 -7.67
C GLY A 34 -12.55 8.36 -8.09
N ILE A 35 -11.45 8.23 -7.35
CA ILE A 35 -10.19 8.90 -7.67
C ILE A 35 -9.59 8.26 -8.92
N LYS A 36 -9.55 9.02 -10.03
CA LYS A 36 -8.97 8.54 -11.28
C LYS A 36 -7.45 8.64 -11.20
N LEU A 37 -6.79 7.52 -11.46
CA LEU A 37 -5.35 7.40 -11.65
C LEU A 37 -5.10 7.17 -13.15
N MET A 38 -4.58 8.18 -13.87
CA MET A 38 -4.29 8.05 -15.30
C MET A 38 -2.91 7.45 -15.59
N ALA A 39 -2.13 7.12 -14.56
CA ALA A 39 -0.81 6.53 -14.71
C ALA A 39 -0.93 5.01 -14.98
N PRO A 40 -0.30 4.47 -16.05
CA PRO A 40 -0.29 3.04 -16.36
C PRO A 40 0.71 2.25 -15.50
N HIS A 41 1.47 2.93 -14.63
CA HIS A 41 2.50 2.37 -13.76
C HIS A 41 2.25 2.76 -12.30
N GLY A 42 2.92 2.09 -11.35
CA GLY A 42 2.96 2.50 -9.94
C GLY A 42 4.04 3.55 -9.64
N GLY A 43 4.12 4.01 -8.40
CA GLY A 43 5.21 4.88 -7.89
C GLY A 43 4.73 6.18 -7.27
N ILE A 44 5.64 6.95 -6.67
CA ILE A 44 5.29 8.21 -5.99
C ILE A 44 4.88 9.32 -6.97
N PHE A 45 5.35 9.25 -8.21
CA PHE A 45 5.04 10.22 -9.27
C PHE A 45 3.59 10.16 -9.74
N VAL A 46 2.86 9.07 -9.46
CA VAL A 46 1.46 8.95 -9.87
C VAL A 46 0.54 9.89 -9.10
N ILE A 47 0.97 10.37 -7.92
CA ILE A 47 0.18 11.28 -7.07
C ILE A 47 -0.17 12.53 -7.86
N ALA A 48 0.79 13.12 -8.60
CA ALA A 48 0.58 14.32 -9.41
C ALA A 48 -0.37 14.12 -10.60
N LEU A 49 -0.63 12.87 -10.99
CA LEU A 49 -1.47 12.48 -12.12
C LEU A 49 -2.87 12.01 -11.67
N THR A 50 -3.19 12.09 -10.38
CA THR A 50 -4.52 11.75 -9.85
C THR A 50 -5.44 12.95 -9.81
N SER A 51 -6.74 12.72 -9.97
CA SER A 51 -7.75 13.78 -9.87
C SER A 51 -7.84 14.44 -8.49
N ALA A 52 -7.35 13.76 -7.44
CA ALA A 52 -7.36 14.23 -6.06
C ALA A 52 -6.05 13.82 -5.35
N PRO A 53 -4.92 14.52 -5.61
CA PRO A 53 -3.58 14.10 -5.17
C PRO A 53 -3.45 13.98 -3.65
N ILE A 54 -4.05 14.90 -2.91
CA ILE A 54 -4.00 14.93 -1.44
C ILE A 54 -4.77 13.75 -0.85
N LEU A 55 -6.00 13.51 -1.33
CA LEU A 55 -6.84 12.38 -0.89
C LEU A 55 -6.20 11.03 -1.25
N TYR A 56 -5.64 10.93 -2.45
CA TYR A 56 -4.90 9.74 -2.88
C TYR A 56 -3.71 9.47 -1.94
N LEU A 57 -2.92 10.50 -1.60
CA LEU A 57 -1.81 10.35 -0.67
C LEU A 57 -2.28 9.86 0.71
N VAL A 58 -3.37 10.41 1.23
CA VAL A 58 -3.96 9.97 2.51
C VAL A 58 -4.35 8.50 2.45
N PHE A 59 -5.01 8.04 1.38
CA PHE A 59 -5.42 6.64 1.25
C PHE A 59 -4.24 5.68 1.09
N VAL A 60 -3.19 6.10 0.40
CA VAL A 60 -1.93 5.32 0.32
C VAL A 60 -1.27 5.22 1.69
N ILE A 61 -1.24 6.31 2.47
CA ILE A 61 -0.71 6.30 3.85
C ILE A 61 -1.53 5.35 4.73
N ILE A 62 -2.86 5.38 4.64
CA ILE A 62 -3.74 4.47 5.39
C ILE A 62 -3.40 3.01 5.04
N GLY A 63 -3.30 2.66 3.76
CA GLY A 63 -2.93 1.32 3.33
C GLY A 63 -1.53 0.89 3.83
N ALA A 64 -0.56 1.81 3.82
CA ALA A 64 0.79 1.57 4.32
C ALA A 64 0.82 1.32 5.83
N ILE A 65 0.04 2.08 6.61
CA ILE A 65 -0.11 1.89 8.06
C ILE A 65 -0.71 0.52 8.34
N ILE A 66 -1.80 0.15 7.65
CA ILE A 66 -2.45 -1.16 7.81
C ILE A 66 -1.47 -2.29 7.50
N ALA A 67 -0.74 -2.20 6.39
CA ALA A 67 0.29 -3.17 6.04
C ALA A 67 1.38 -3.29 7.13
N GLY A 68 1.87 -2.16 7.65
CA GLY A 68 2.88 -2.14 8.70
C GLY A 68 2.40 -2.74 10.02
N ILE A 69 1.17 -2.43 10.42
CA ILE A 69 0.53 -3.00 11.62
C ILE A 69 0.34 -4.51 11.43
N LEU A 70 -0.18 -4.96 10.29
CA LEU A 70 -0.40 -6.40 10.03
C LEU A 70 0.92 -7.16 10.04
N PHE A 71 1.95 -6.61 9.38
CA PHE A 71 3.28 -7.21 9.33
C PHE A 71 3.91 -7.31 10.73
N GLY A 72 3.77 -6.26 11.55
CA GLY A 72 4.22 -6.25 12.94
C GLY A 72 3.43 -7.22 13.83
N ALA A 73 2.11 -7.29 13.67
CA ALA A 73 1.23 -8.15 14.46
C ALA A 73 1.44 -9.64 14.16
N LEU A 74 1.78 -9.99 12.91
CA LEU A 74 2.08 -11.36 12.52
C LEU A 74 3.46 -11.84 13.00
N ARG A 75 4.29 -10.94 13.55
CA ARG A 75 5.59 -11.31 14.12
C ARG A 75 5.38 -12.17 15.37
N LYS A 76 5.79 -13.44 15.31
CA LYS A 76 5.80 -14.29 16.53
C LYS A 76 6.63 -13.62 17.63
N ALA A 77 6.04 -13.50 18.81
CA ALA A 77 6.79 -13.20 20.03
C ALA A 77 7.80 -14.32 20.25
N LYS A 78 9.06 -13.95 20.50
CA LYS A 78 10.12 -14.88 20.84
C LYS A 78 9.97 -15.29 22.31
#